data_AF-A0A4Z0LHQ2-F1
#
_entry.id   AF-A0A4Z0LHQ2-F1
#
_cell.length_a   1.000
_cell.length_b   1.000
_cell.length_c   1.000
_cell.angle_alpha   90.00
_cell.angle_beta   90.00
_cell.angle_gamma   90.00
#
_symmetry.space_group_name_H-M   'P 1'
#
loop_
_entity.id
_entity.type
_entity.pdbx_description
1 polymer ?
#
loop_
_entity_poly.entity_id
_entity_poly.type
_entity_poly.pdbx_seq_one_letter_code
_entity_poly.pdbx_strand_id
1 'polypeptide(L)' 'EINVLHPFRLGSGLAQRIFFEQLALHAGYALSWQGIAVETWKQANQSGAMGDLSALQAIFQKAISEARETE' A
#
# COMPACT_ATOMS: atom_id res chain seq x y z
N GLU A 1 -6.21 -1.74 8.95
CA GLU A 1 -7.37 -2.61 8.67
C GLU A 1 -7.07 -3.86 7.81
N ILE A 2 -6.99 -3.80 6.47
CA ILE A 2 -6.91 -5.04 5.64
C ILE A 2 -5.68 -5.93 5.92
N ASN A 3 -4.56 -5.33 6.30
CA ASN A 3 -3.34 -6.08 6.63
C ASN A 3 -3.51 -6.94 7.89
N VAL A 4 -4.33 -6.50 8.85
CA VAL A 4 -4.61 -7.23 10.10
C VAL A 4 -5.56 -8.41 9.85
N LEU A 5 -6.47 -8.26 8.89
CA LEU A 5 -7.44 -9.31 8.53
C LEU A 5 -6.75 -10.58 8.00
N HIS A 6 -5.59 -10.44 7.34
CA HIS A 6 -4.79 -11.53 6.76
C HIS A 6 -5.64 -12.66 6.12
N PRO A 7 -6.44 -12.34 5.09
CA PRO A 7 -7.56 -13.18 4.64
C PRO A 7 -7.14 -14.47 3.91
N PHE A 8 -5.87 -14.60 3.51
CA PHE A 8 -5.37 -15.77 2.80
C PHE A 8 -4.32 -16.53 3.64
N ARG A 9 -4.25 -17.85 3.47
CA ARG A 9 -3.25 -18.70 4.12
C ARG A 9 -1.82 -18.34 3.71
N LEU A 10 -1.63 -17.95 2.45
CA LEU A 10 -0.37 -17.44 1.88
C LEU A 10 -0.71 -16.32 0.89
N GLY A 11 0.18 -15.34 0.76
CA GLY A 11 0.05 -14.31 -0.29
C GLY A 11 -0.84 -13.10 0.05
N SER A 12 -1.31 -12.95 1.29
CA SER A 12 -2.11 -11.79 1.71
C SER A 12 -1.48 -10.43 1.33
N GLY A 13 -0.17 -10.29 1.52
CA GLY A 13 0.54 -9.06 1.16
C GLY A 13 0.55 -8.76 -0.35
N LEU A 14 0.64 -9.80 -1.20
CA LEU A 14 0.61 -9.62 -2.65
C LEU A 14 -0.79 -9.22 -3.12
N ALA A 15 -1.83 -9.93 -2.64
CA ALA A 15 -3.21 -9.62 -2.97
C ALA A 15 -3.60 -8.21 -2.54
N GLN A 16 -3.17 -7.77 -1.36
CA GLN A 16 -3.40 -6.42 -0.88
C GLN A 16 -2.73 -5.35 -1.73
N ARG A 17 -1.48 -5.56 -2.16
CA ARG A 17 -0.78 -4.62 -3.04
C ARG A 17 -1.51 -4.43 -4.36
N ILE A 18 -1.86 -5.54 -5.02
CA ILE A 18 -2.62 -5.51 -6.27
C ILE A 18 -3.98 -4.81 -6.06
N PHE A 19 -4.67 -5.12 -4.97
CA PHE A 19 -5.94 -4.46 -4.65
C PHE A 19 -5.79 -2.94 -4.53
N PHE A 20 -4.79 -2.45 -3.79
CA PHE A 20 -4.55 -1.01 -3.63
C PHE A 20 -4.06 -0.33 -4.92
N GLU A 21 -3.29 -1.01 -5.75
CA GLU A 21 -2.92 -0.51 -7.09
C GLU A 21 -4.16 -0.29 -7.94
N GLN A 22 -5.06 -1.28 -8.02
CA GLN A 22 -6.29 -1.15 -8.80
C GLN A 22 -7.21 -0.07 -8.22
N LEU A 23 -7.36 -0.01 -6.89
CA LEU A 23 -8.15 1.02 -6.23
C LEU A 23 -7.61 2.42 -6.52
N ALA A 24 -6.29 2.62 -6.45
CA ALA A 24 -5.65 3.88 -6.77
C ALA A 24 -5.88 4.26 -8.24
N LEU A 25 -5.66 3.33 -9.17
CA LEU A 25 -5.87 3.55 -10.61
C LEU A 25 -7.31 3.97 -10.91
N HIS A 26 -8.29 3.28 -10.35
CA HIS A 26 -9.71 3.64 -10.51
C HIS A 26 -10.08 4.98 -9.85
N ALA A 27 -9.27 5.46 -8.91
CA ALA A 27 -9.44 6.77 -8.27
C ALA A 27 -8.63 7.89 -8.97
N GLY A 28 -7.99 7.62 -10.11
CA GLY A 28 -7.20 8.61 -10.85
C GLY A 28 -5.76 8.78 -10.33
N TYR A 29 -5.27 7.82 -9.54
CA TYR A 29 -3.92 7.82 -9.00
C TYR A 29 -3.10 6.64 -9.52
N ALA A 30 -1.80 6.83 -9.70
CA ALA A 30 -0.86 5.75 -9.89
C ALA A 30 -0.17 5.45 -8.56
N LEU A 31 0.07 4.16 -8.29
CA LEU A 31 0.77 3.71 -7.10
C LEU A 31 2.03 2.95 -7.52
N SER A 32 3.19 3.45 -7.10
CA SER A 32 4.50 2.83 -7.35
C SER A 32 5.16 2.38 -6.06
N TRP A 33 5.51 1.09 -5.99
CA TRP A 33 6.26 0.52 -4.88
C TRP A 33 7.78 0.67 -5.04
N GLN A 34 8.24 1.29 -6.12
CA GLN A 34 9.66 1.45 -6.41
C GLN A 34 10.35 2.23 -5.29
N GLY A 35 11.45 1.68 -4.76
CA GLY A 35 12.21 2.31 -3.68
C GLY A 35 11.61 2.14 -2.27
N ILE A 36 10.48 1.43 -2.13
CA ILE A 36 9.91 1.09 -0.82
C ILE A 36 10.46 -0.27 -0.39
N ALA A 37 11.36 -0.26 0.58
CA ALA A 37 11.92 -1.49 1.13
C ALA A 37 10.85 -2.35 1.82
N VAL A 38 10.96 -3.68 1.64
CA VAL A 38 10.01 -4.64 2.21
C VAL A 38 9.94 -4.54 3.74
N GLU A 39 11.08 -4.33 4.41
CA GLU A 39 11.11 -4.20 5.87
C GLU A 39 10.46 -2.90 6.36
N THR A 40 10.66 -1.78 5.65
CA THR A 40 9.96 -0.52 5.93
C THR A 40 8.45 -0.68 5.82
N TRP A 41 8.00 -1.38 4.78
CA TRP A 41 6.58 -1.70 4.59
C TRP A 41 6.02 -2.57 5.71
N LYS A 42 6.74 -3.63 6.12
CA LYS A 42 6.33 -4.51 7.22
C LYS A 42 6.22 -3.76 8.55
N GLN A 43 7.24 -2.97 8.90
CA GLN A 43 7.24 -2.19 10.13
C GLN A 43 6.10 -1.18 10.17
N ALA A 44 5.89 -0.44 9.08
CA ALA A 44 4.79 0.52 8.98
C ALA A 44 3.42 -0.14 9.17
N ASN A 45 3.24 -1.33 8.59
CA ASN A 45 2.03 -2.12 8.76
C ASN A 45 1.83 -2.63 10.19
N GLN A 46 2.90 -3.01 10.87
CA GLN A 46 2.85 -3.44 12.27
C GLN A 46 2.49 -2.26 13.19
N SER A 47 3.13 -1.10 13.01
CA SER A 47 2.79 0.12 13.76
C SER A 47 1.35 0.56 13.49
N GLY A 48 0.90 0.48 12.24
CA GLY A 48 -0.48 0.80 11.87
C GLY A 48 -1.50 -0.13 12.51
N ALA A 49 -1.19 -1.42 12.65
CA ALA A 49 -2.02 -2.37 13.40
C ALA A 49 -2.11 -2.04 14.90
N MET A 50 -1.10 -1.37 15.45
CA MET A 50 -1.06 -0.88 16.83
C MET A 50 -1.63 0.55 16.99
N GLY A 51 -2.17 1.14 15.91
CA GLY A 51 -2.84 2.44 15.91
C GLY A 51 -1.99 3.63 15.42
N ASP A 52 -0.70 3.44 15.13
CA ASP A 52 0.15 4.49 14.56
C ASP A 52 0.27 4.38 13.04
N LEU A 53 -0.49 5.21 12.32
CA LEU A 53 -0.53 5.23 10.86
C LEU A 53 0.56 6.12 10.22
N SER A 54 1.37 6.82 11.01
CA SER A 54 2.28 7.86 10.50
C SER A 54 3.25 7.32 9.45
N ALA A 55 3.83 6.15 9.70
CA ALA A 55 4.75 5.50 8.78
C ALA A 55 4.06 5.03 7.48
N LEU A 56 2.83 4.51 7.58
CA LEU A 56 2.05 4.12 6.40
C LEU A 56 1.70 5.33 5.54
N GLN A 57 1.26 6.42 6.16
CA GLN A 57 0.97 7.67 5.46
C GLN A 57 2.20 8.20 4.72
N ALA A 58 3.37 8.20 5.37
CA ALA A 58 4.62 8.61 4.75
C ALA A 58 5.03 7.72 3.56
N ILE A 59 4.75 6.42 3.61
CA ILE A 59 4.97 5.51 2.48
C ILE A 59 4.02 5.87 1.32
N PHE A 60 2.72 5.99 1.58
CA PHE A 60 1.75 6.29 0.53
C PHE A 60 1.98 7.68 -0.09
N GLN A 61 2.40 8.68 0.69
CA GLN A 61 2.78 10.01 0.15
C GLN A 61 3.93 9.94 -0.85
N LYS A 62 4.85 8.97 -0.72
CA LYS A 62 5.94 8.74 -1.68
C LYS A 62 5.52 7.85 -2.85
N ALA A 63 4.57 6.95 -2.61
CA ALA A 63 4.14 5.94 -3.57
C ALA A 63 3.08 6.46 -4.56
N ILE A 64 2.27 7.43 -4.16
CA ILE A 64 1.12 7.93 -4.92
C ILE A 64 1.53 9.10 -5.80
N SER A 65 1.12 9.06 -7.07
CA SER A 65 1.13 10.20 -8.00
C SER A 65 -0.20 10.27 -8.75
N GLU A 66 -0.49 11.37 -9.44
CA GLU A 66 -1.60 11.41 -10.40
C GLU A 66 -1.39 10.37 -11.50
N ALA A 67 -2.45 9.64 -11.86
CA ALA A 67 -2.44 8.80 -13.04
C ALA A 67 -2.45 9.72 -14.28
N ARG A 68 -1.39 9.68 -15.09
CA ARG A 68 -1.42 10.37 -16.38
C ARG A 68 -2.44 9.66 -17.25
N GLU A 69 -3.41 10.41 -17.80
CA GLU A 69 -4.18 9.92 -18.94
C GLU A 69 -3.19 9.66 -20.08
N THR A 70 -3.01 8.39 -20.42
CA THR A 70 -2.42 8.02 -21.70
C THR A 70 -3.52 8.22 -22.75
N GLU A 71 -3.53 9.38 -23.39
CA GLU A 71 -4.16 9.55 -24.72
C GLU A 71 -3.55 8.57 -25.74
#